data_AF-A0A357I962-F1
#
_entry.id   AF-A0A357I962-F1
#
_cell.length_a   1.000
_cell.length_b   1.000
_cell.length_c   1.000
_cell.angle_alpha   90.00
_cell.angle_beta   90.00
_cell.angle_gamma   90.00
#
_symmetry.space_group_name_H-M   'P 1'
#
loop_
_entity.id
_entity.type
_entity.pdbx_description
1 polymer ?
#
loop_
_entity_poly.entity_id
_entity_poly.type
_entity_poly.pdbx_seq_one_letter_code
_entity_poly.pdbx_strand_id
1 'polypeptide(L)'
;MSAKHILVVADSCYSGSMTRSSLARLESGLSDDARKRWYEAMNKTKARAVLTSGGVKPVLDGGGGDHSIFAKAFIDVLQENDGVLEGFSLYRQVQERVKSAAAAMDVEQEPQYAPIKYAGHEAGEFFLLPGNSAALSAEIPSLAALR
;
A
#
# COMPACT_ATOMS: atom_id res chain seq x y z
N MET A 1 -24.05 2.24 3.37
CA MET A 1 -22.82 2.85 2.80
C MET A 1 -22.07 1.77 2.04
N SER A 2 -21.56 2.07 0.84
CA SER A 2 -20.59 1.20 0.16
C SER A 2 -19.18 1.75 0.42
N ALA A 3 -18.22 0.86 0.72
CA ALA A 3 -16.83 1.27 0.89
C ALA A 3 -16.27 1.80 -0.44
N LYS A 4 -15.73 3.03 -0.41
CA LYS A 4 -15.06 3.65 -1.57
C LYS A 4 -13.67 3.08 -1.78
N HIS A 5 -12.91 2.94 -0.68
CA HIS A 5 -11.56 2.43 -0.69
C HIS A 5 -11.50 1.10 0.05
N ILE A 6 -10.91 0.09 -0.59
CA ILE A 6 -10.70 -1.25 -0.05
C ILE A 6 -9.25 -1.64 -0.33
N LEU A 7 -8.52 -1.95 0.73
CA LEU A 7 -7.21 -2.57 0.65
C LEU A 7 -7.30 -3.93 1.33
N VAL A 8 -7.06 -4.99 0.56
CA VAL A 8 -6.90 -6.34 1.12
C VAL A 8 -5.41 -6.57 1.33
N VAL A 9 -5.02 -6.99 2.54
CA VAL A 9 -3.63 -7.36 2.83
C VAL A 9 -3.60 -8.84 3.16
N ALA A 10 -2.79 -9.62 2.44
CA ALA A 10 -2.72 -11.07 2.59
C ALA A 10 -1.28 -11.53 2.75
N ASP A 11 -0.97 -12.09 3.92
CA ASP A 11 0.30 -12.76 4.19
C ASP A 11 0.10 -14.28 4.05
N SER A 12 0.33 -14.81 2.85
CA SER A 12 0.13 -16.23 2.55
C SER A 12 0.91 -16.66 1.31
N CYS A 13 1.26 -17.94 1.23
CA CYS A 13 2.21 -18.50 0.25
C CYS A 13 1.73 -18.51 -1.22
N TYR A 14 0.50 -18.06 -1.51
CA TYR A 14 -0.07 -18.08 -2.86
C TYR A 14 -1.12 -16.97 -3.06
N SER A 15 -0.68 -15.85 -3.61
CA SER A 15 -1.53 -14.67 -3.82
C SER A 15 -2.14 -14.57 -5.20
N GLY A 16 -1.82 -15.54 -6.07
CA GLY A 16 -2.32 -15.63 -7.44
C GLY A 16 -1.59 -14.71 -8.42
N SER A 17 -1.88 -14.87 -9.73
CA SER A 17 -1.34 -13.97 -10.75
C SER A 17 -2.20 -12.71 -10.82
N MET A 18 -1.59 -11.58 -10.53
CA MET A 18 -2.27 -10.29 -10.54
C MET A 18 -2.26 -9.70 -11.95
N THR A 19 -3.41 -9.20 -12.38
CA THR A 19 -3.52 -8.52 -13.69
C THR A 19 -2.85 -7.15 -13.63
N ARG A 20 -1.96 -6.87 -14.59
CA ARG A 20 -1.33 -5.56 -14.83
C ARG A 20 -2.39 -4.54 -15.27
N SER A 21 -3.18 -4.04 -14.34
CA SER A 21 -4.04 -2.88 -14.54
C SER A 21 -3.34 -1.65 -13.99
N SER A 22 -3.62 -0.48 -14.57
CA SER A 22 -2.98 0.78 -14.20
C SER A 22 -3.35 1.17 -12.78
N LEU A 23 -2.34 1.25 -11.91
CA LEU A 23 -2.45 1.87 -10.59
C LEU A 23 -2.18 3.37 -10.72
N ALA A 24 -2.97 4.17 -10.01
CA ALA A 24 -2.68 5.59 -9.86
C ALA A 24 -1.36 5.77 -9.11
N ARG A 25 -0.56 6.76 -9.53
CA ARG A 25 0.72 7.08 -8.91
C ARG A 25 0.86 8.59 -8.82
N LEU A 26 1.31 9.06 -7.68
CA LEU A 26 1.69 10.46 -7.52
C LEU A 26 3.02 10.68 -8.24
N GLU A 27 3.08 11.70 -9.09
CA GLU A 27 4.32 12.08 -9.77
C GLU A 27 5.26 12.83 -8.81
N SER A 28 6.55 12.52 -8.89
CA SER A 28 7.58 13.23 -8.14
C SER A 28 7.75 14.65 -8.67
N GLY A 29 7.95 15.63 -7.77
CA GLY A 29 8.21 17.02 -8.16
C GLY A 29 6.96 17.89 -8.37
N LEU A 30 5.76 17.37 -8.05
CA LEU A 30 4.55 18.18 -8.00
C LEU A 30 4.63 19.24 -6.91
N SER A 31 4.16 20.45 -7.23
CA SER A 31 3.91 21.49 -6.24
C SER A 31 2.86 21.03 -5.21
N ASP A 32 2.87 21.64 -4.03
CA ASP A 32 1.95 21.27 -2.95
C ASP A 32 0.48 21.39 -3.36
N ASP A 33 0.13 22.42 -4.13
CA ASP A 33 -1.23 22.61 -4.65
C ASP A 33 -1.64 21.52 -5.65
N ALA A 34 -0.73 21.13 -6.55
CA ALA A 34 -0.99 20.07 -7.50
C ALA A 34 -1.15 18.72 -6.79
N ARG A 35 -0.34 18.47 -5.75
CA ARG A 35 -0.42 17.30 -4.89
C ARG A 35 -1.75 17.24 -4.14
N LYS A 36 -2.19 18.34 -3.55
CA LYS A 36 -3.51 18.44 -2.88
C LYS A 36 -4.66 18.12 -3.83
N ARG A 37 -4.66 18.70 -5.03
CA ARG A 37 -5.69 18.42 -6.06
C ARG A 37 -5.68 16.96 -6.48
N TRP A 38 -4.50 16.35 -6.59
CA TRP A 38 -4.38 14.94 -6.91
C TRP A 38 -4.99 14.07 -5.79
N TYR A 39 -4.65 14.32 -4.52
CA TYR A 39 -5.26 13.61 -3.39
C TYR A 39 -6.78 13.75 -3.35
N GLU A 40 -7.31 14.95 -3.60
CA GLU A 40 -8.76 15.17 -3.68
C GLU A 40 -9.43 14.35 -4.78
N ALA A 41 -8.83 14.29 -5.96
CA ALA A 41 -9.35 13.52 -7.09
C ALA A 41 -9.32 12.02 -6.79
N MET A 42 -8.20 11.52 -6.28
CA MET A 42 -8.03 10.10 -5.96
C MET A 42 -8.95 9.64 -4.84
N ASN A 43 -9.12 10.47 -3.78
CA ASN A 43 -9.98 10.14 -2.63
C ASN A 43 -11.49 10.13 -2.98
N LYS A 44 -11.88 10.76 -4.10
CA LYS A 44 -13.25 10.70 -4.62
C LYS A 44 -13.50 9.49 -5.53
N THR A 45 -12.43 8.84 -6.01
CA THR A 45 -12.46 7.77 -7.00
C THR A 45 -12.32 6.40 -6.33
N LYS A 46 -13.01 5.36 -6.80
CA LYS A 46 -12.95 4.05 -6.11
C LYS A 46 -11.56 3.41 -6.20
N ALA A 47 -11.03 3.01 -5.05
CA ALA A 47 -9.75 2.31 -4.90
C ALA A 47 -10.00 0.91 -4.34
N ARG A 48 -9.57 -0.15 -5.03
CA ARG A 48 -9.81 -1.55 -4.63
C ARG A 48 -8.61 -2.38 -5.01
N ALA A 49 -7.67 -2.43 -4.09
CA ALA A 49 -6.37 -3.03 -4.31
C ALA A 49 -6.12 -4.14 -3.31
N VAL A 50 -5.18 -5.01 -3.65
CA VAL A 50 -4.64 -6.03 -2.74
C VAL A 50 -3.12 -5.91 -2.71
N LEU A 51 -2.57 -6.03 -1.51
CA LEU A 51 -1.15 -6.13 -1.20
C LEU A 51 -0.87 -7.53 -0.63
N THR A 52 0.07 -8.25 -1.22
CA THR A 52 0.32 -9.65 -0.89
C THR A 52 1.78 -9.92 -0.59
N SER A 53 2.07 -10.89 0.28
CA SER A 53 3.45 -11.20 0.69
C SER A 53 4.32 -11.84 -0.38
N GLY A 54 3.70 -12.45 -1.39
CA GLY A 54 4.37 -13.00 -2.56
C GLY A 54 3.49 -13.02 -3.80
N GLY A 55 3.93 -13.70 -4.85
CA GLY A 55 3.13 -14.02 -6.03
C GLY A 55 2.68 -15.48 -6.02
N VAL A 56 3.28 -16.29 -6.90
CA VAL A 56 3.05 -17.74 -7.01
C VAL A 56 4.19 -18.59 -6.43
N LYS A 57 5.23 -17.94 -5.89
CA LYS A 57 6.40 -18.57 -5.26
C LYS A 57 6.18 -18.67 -3.74
N PRO A 58 6.78 -19.66 -3.06
CA PRO A 58 6.74 -19.77 -1.60
C PRO A 58 7.25 -18.48 -0.94
N VAL A 59 6.67 -18.14 0.21
CA VAL A 59 7.08 -17.00 1.05
C VAL A 59 7.71 -17.50 2.33
N LEU A 60 8.54 -16.66 2.96
CA LEU A 60 9.14 -16.96 4.25
C LEU A 60 8.18 -16.60 5.38
N ASP A 61 7.71 -17.62 6.10
CA ASP A 61 6.84 -17.47 7.27
C ASP A 61 7.59 -16.96 8.52
N GLY A 62 8.92 -16.95 8.50
CA GLY A 62 9.80 -16.50 9.59
C GLY A 62 10.97 -15.65 9.11
N GLY A 63 11.73 -15.09 10.05
CA GLY A 63 12.88 -14.21 9.78
C GLY A 63 12.62 -12.73 10.13
N GLY A 64 11.39 -12.37 10.53
CA GLY A 64 11.03 -11.02 11.00
C GLY A 64 10.95 -10.90 12.53
N GLY A 65 11.53 -11.84 13.29
CA GLY A 65 11.30 -11.97 14.74
C GLY A 65 10.01 -12.74 15.01
N ASP A 66 9.05 -12.10 15.70
CA ASP A 66 7.72 -12.67 15.98
C ASP A 66 6.75 -12.61 14.78
N HIS A 67 7.25 -12.20 13.62
CA HIS A 67 6.50 -11.98 12.39
C HIS A 67 7.21 -12.60 11.19
N SER A 68 6.44 -12.87 10.11
CA SER A 68 7.02 -13.09 8.78
C SER A 68 7.81 -11.85 8.35
N ILE A 69 8.74 -12.02 7.40
CA ILE A 69 9.48 -10.86 6.88
C ILE A 69 8.57 -9.82 6.21
N PHE A 70 7.43 -10.26 5.65
CA PHE A 70 6.43 -9.38 5.07
C PHE A 70 5.66 -8.60 6.15
N ALA A 71 5.12 -9.29 7.15
CA ALA A 71 4.37 -8.64 8.22
C ALA A 71 5.25 -7.65 9.00
N LYS A 72 6.51 -8.02 9.27
CA LYS A 72 7.49 -7.12 9.89
C LYS A 72 7.71 -5.86 9.05
N ALA A 73 8.01 -6.01 7.76
CA ALA A 73 8.21 -4.88 6.85
C ALA A 73 6.98 -3.98 6.73
N PHE A 74 5.79 -4.58 6.66
CA PHE A 74 4.52 -3.86 6.60
C PHE A 74 4.28 -3.02 7.86
N ILE A 75 4.48 -3.61 9.05
CA ILE A 75 4.32 -2.91 10.33
C ILE A 75 5.33 -1.77 10.45
N ASP A 76 6.60 -2.01 10.11
CA ASP A 76 7.65 -1.00 10.24
C ASP A 76 7.38 0.22 9.36
N VAL A 77 6.98 0.02 8.10
CA VAL A 77 6.65 1.14 7.19
C VAL A 77 5.46 1.95 7.74
N LEU A 78 4.46 1.30 8.34
CA LEU A 78 3.33 2.00 8.93
C LEU A 78 3.72 2.76 10.21
N GLN A 79 4.61 2.21 11.03
CA GLN A 79 5.07 2.84 12.28
C GLN A 79 6.00 4.02 12.03
N GLU A 80 6.84 3.94 10.99
CA GLU A 80 7.76 5.01 10.59
C GLU A 80 7.06 6.13 9.80
N ASN A 81 5.82 5.92 9.34
CA ASN A 81 5.10 6.89 8.54
C ASN A 81 4.68 8.12 9.35
N ASP A 82 5.15 9.29 8.92
CA ASP A 82 4.85 10.60 9.50
C ASP A 82 3.93 11.45 8.61
N GLY A 83 3.53 10.95 7.43
CA GLY A 83 2.83 11.70 6.39
C GLY A 83 1.63 10.98 5.77
N VAL A 84 1.08 11.55 4.70
CA VAL A 84 0.12 10.85 3.84
C VAL A 84 0.88 9.74 3.10
N LEU A 85 0.52 8.48 3.36
CA LEU A 85 1.14 7.34 2.71
C LEU A 85 0.18 6.73 1.69
N GLU A 86 0.55 6.78 0.42
CA GLU A 86 -0.23 6.13 -0.65
C GLU A 86 -0.01 4.61 -0.65
N GLY A 87 -1.03 3.85 -1.04
CA GLY A 87 -0.97 2.39 -1.12
C GLY A 87 0.18 1.89 -2.00
N PHE A 88 0.43 2.55 -3.14
CA PHE A 88 1.60 2.24 -3.97
C PHE A 88 2.92 2.54 -3.27
N SER A 89 3.03 3.65 -2.54
CA SER A 89 4.23 4.03 -1.80
C SER A 89 4.53 3.05 -0.66
N LEU A 90 3.49 2.64 0.09
CA LEU A 90 3.57 1.57 1.08
C LEU A 90 4.12 0.28 0.46
N TYR A 91 3.50 -0.17 -0.65
CA TYR A 91 3.94 -1.35 -1.37
C TYR A 91 5.42 -1.30 -1.76
N ARG A 92 5.90 -0.18 -2.31
CA ARG A 92 7.28 -0.03 -2.75
C ARG A 92 8.27 -0.19 -1.59
N GLN A 93 7.99 0.44 -0.46
CA GLN A 93 8.83 0.35 0.73
C GLN A 93 8.82 -1.07 1.33
N VAL A 94 7.64 -1.70 1.41
CA VAL A 94 7.51 -3.09 1.88
C VAL A 94 8.25 -4.05 0.94
N GLN A 95 8.07 -3.90 -0.37
CA GLN A 95 8.74 -4.75 -1.37
C GLN A 95 10.26 -4.64 -1.26
N GLU A 96 10.81 -3.46 -1.06
CA GLU A 96 12.25 -3.26 -0.90
C GLU A 96 12.79 -3.98 0.34
N ARG A 97 12.15 -3.78 1.49
CA ARG A 97 12.54 -4.44 2.76
C ARG A 97 12.43 -5.97 2.67
N VAL A 98 11.34 -6.49 2.11
CA VAL A 98 11.14 -7.93 1.95
C VAL A 98 12.16 -8.54 1.00
N LYS A 99 12.44 -7.90 -0.15
CA LYS A 99 13.46 -8.39 -1.08
C LYS A 99 14.85 -8.43 -0.43
N SER A 100 15.20 -7.41 0.34
CA SER A 100 16.47 -7.37 1.05
C SER A 100 16.58 -8.48 2.11
N ALA A 101 15.54 -8.65 2.94
CA ALA A 101 15.52 -9.68 3.98
C ALA A 101 15.53 -11.11 3.39
N ALA A 102 14.75 -11.35 2.33
CA ALA A 102 14.69 -12.65 1.67
C ALA A 102 16.03 -13.01 1.00
N ALA A 103 16.68 -12.04 0.35
CA ALA A 103 17.99 -12.24 -0.28
C ALA A 103 19.08 -12.61 0.74
N ALA A 104 19.01 -12.09 1.97
CA ALA A 104 19.94 -12.48 3.04
C ALA A 104 19.76 -13.93 3.52
N MET A 105 18.67 -14.59 3.10
CA MET A 105 18.33 -15.99 3.40
C MET A 105 18.34 -16.87 2.15
N ASP A 106 18.91 -16.39 1.04
CA ASP A 106 18.94 -17.08 -0.27
C ASP A 106 17.56 -17.45 -0.83
N VAL A 107 16.53 -16.66 -0.50
CA VAL A 107 15.16 -16.82 -1.01
C VAL A 107 14.74 -15.61 -1.83
N GLU A 108 14.02 -15.86 -2.92
CA GLU A 108 13.39 -14.79 -3.70
C GLU A 108 11.93 -14.63 -3.27
N GLN A 109 11.65 -13.56 -2.54
CA GLN A 109 10.29 -13.17 -2.18
C GLN A 109 9.97 -11.78 -2.74
N GLU A 110 8.85 -11.69 -3.48
CA GLU A 110 8.43 -10.45 -4.12
C GLU A 110 6.96 -10.14 -3.80
N PRO A 111 6.70 -9.23 -2.84
CA PRO A 111 5.37 -8.72 -2.59
C PRO A 111 4.74 -8.14 -3.87
N GLN A 112 3.42 -8.22 -3.98
CA GLN A 112 2.66 -7.70 -5.13
C GLN A 112 1.63 -6.69 -4.65
N TYR A 113 1.40 -5.65 -5.46
CA TYR A 113 0.31 -4.70 -5.27
C TYR A 113 -0.40 -4.50 -6.60
N ALA A 114 -1.70 -4.76 -6.63
CA ALA A 114 -2.49 -4.52 -7.83
C ALA A 114 -4.00 -4.42 -7.53
N PRO A 115 -4.78 -3.93 -8.51
CA PRO A 115 -6.23 -3.90 -8.41
C PRO A 115 -6.84 -5.28 -8.26
N ILE A 116 -7.90 -5.38 -7.46
CA ILE A 116 -8.66 -6.62 -7.31
C ILE A 116 -9.56 -6.79 -8.54
N LYS A 117 -9.33 -7.86 -9.29
CA LYS A 117 -10.09 -8.17 -10.50
C LYS A 117 -11.59 -8.30 -10.18
N TYR A 118 -12.44 -7.69 -11.01
CA TYR A 118 -13.89 -7.69 -10.86
C TYR A 118 -14.44 -7.04 -9.58
N ALA A 119 -13.60 -6.39 -8.77
CA ALA A 119 -14.06 -5.70 -7.56
C ALA A 119 -14.61 -4.30 -7.83
N GLY A 120 -14.48 -3.78 -9.06
CA GLY A 120 -14.89 -2.42 -9.43
C GLY A 120 -13.87 -1.35 -9.01
N HIS A 121 -12.57 -1.67 -9.11
CA HIS A 121 -11.53 -0.65 -9.04
C HIS A 121 -11.70 0.34 -10.21
N GLU A 122 -11.56 1.63 -9.91
CA GLU A 122 -11.50 2.68 -10.92
C GLU A 122 -10.04 3.15 -11.03
N ALA A 123 -9.77 4.44 -10.82
CA ALA A 123 -8.42 5.01 -10.81
C ALA A 123 -8.05 5.60 -9.44
N GLY A 124 -8.78 5.24 -8.38
CA GLY A 124 -8.52 5.77 -7.03
C GLY A 124 -7.24 5.18 -6.44
N GLU A 125 -6.78 5.77 -5.34
CA GLU A 125 -5.65 5.27 -4.56
C GLU A 125 -6.07 5.14 -3.09
N PHE A 126 -5.44 4.19 -2.39
CA PHE A 126 -5.60 4.02 -0.95
C PHE A 126 -4.64 4.94 -0.21
N PHE A 127 -5.11 5.59 0.86
CA PHE A 127 -4.31 6.49 1.68
C PHE A 127 -4.32 6.04 3.13
N LEU A 128 -3.14 6.05 3.75
CA LEU A 128 -2.94 5.81 5.17
C LEU A 128 -2.45 7.11 5.81
N LEU A 129 -3.09 7.47 6.92
CA LEU A 129 -2.72 8.61 7.74
C LEU A 129 -2.17 8.12 9.07
N PRO A 130 -1.14 8.77 9.64
CA PRO A 130 -0.65 8.40 10.97
C PRO A 130 -1.75 8.71 12.00
N GLY A 131 -1.93 7.80 12.97
CA GLY A 131 -3.02 7.92 13.96
C GLY A 131 -2.95 9.18 14.83
N ASN A 132 -1.77 9.80 14.94
CA ASN A 132 -1.57 11.03 15.72
C ASN A 132 -1.58 12.31 14.88
N SER A 133 -1.87 12.22 13.58
CA SER A 133 -1.74 13.34 12.65
C SER A 133 -3.01 14.16 12.55
N ALA A 134 -3.33 14.84 13.65
CA ALA A 134 -4.41 15.82 13.70
C ALA A 134 -4.24 16.93 12.63
N ALA A 135 -2.99 17.33 12.38
CA ALA A 135 -2.59 18.43 11.51
C ALA A 135 -2.66 18.07 10.00
N LEU A 136 -2.22 16.88 9.59
CA LEU A 136 -2.21 16.49 8.16
C LEU A 136 -3.61 16.40 7.54
N SER A 137 -4.61 15.99 8.32
CA SER A 137 -6.00 15.98 7.85
C SER A 137 -6.59 17.39 7.71
N ALA A 138 -6.08 18.37 8.46
CA ALA A 138 -6.50 19.77 8.35
C ALA A 138 -5.90 20.45 7.11
N GLU A 139 -4.70 20.05 6.70
CA GLU A 139 -4.03 20.57 5.50
C GLU A 139 -4.62 20.06 4.18
N ILE A 140 -5.27 18.88 4.21
CA ILE A 140 -5.92 18.26 3.06
C ILE A 140 -7.33 17.80 3.48
N PRO A 141 -8.32 18.71 3.50
CA PRO A 141 -9.65 18.46 4.07
C PRO A 141 -10.37 17.25 3.48
N SER A 142 -10.07 16.88 2.23
CA SER A 142 -10.63 15.69 1.60
C SER A 142 -10.22 14.39 2.28
N LEU A 143 -9.03 14.32 2.85
CA LEU A 143 -8.52 13.14 3.57
C LEU A 143 -9.01 13.07 5.02
N ALA A 144 -9.67 14.12 5.54
CA ALA A 144 -10.18 14.14 6.91
C ALA A 144 -11.26 13.06 7.20
N ALA A 145 -11.93 12.56 6.16
CA ALA A 145 -12.93 11.49 6.26
C ALA A 145 -12.33 10.07 6.37
N LEU A 146 -11.00 9.93 6.35
CA LEU A 146 -10.30 8.64 6.47
C LEU A 146 -9.89 8.29 7.91
N ARG A 147 -10.37 9.03 8.91
CA ARG A 147 -10.18 8.72 10.34
C ARG A 147 -11.19 7.69 10.84
#